data_AF-F2E105-F1
#
_entry.id   AF-F2E105-F1
#
_cell.length_a   1.000
_cell.length_b   1.000
_cell.length_c   1.000
_cell.angle_alpha   90.00
_cell.angle_beta   90.00
_cell.angle_gamma   90.00
#
_symmetry.space_group_name_H-M   'P 1'
#
loop_
_entity.id
_entity.type
_entity.pdbx_description
1 polymer ?
#
loop_
_entity_poly.entity_id
_entity_poly.type
_entity_poly.pdbx_seq_one_letter_code
_entity_poly.pdbx_strand_id
1 'polypeptide(L)'
;MYTVKYSLTSSSSIETQRSYIWQEGFISIFITMSASIIAHYSLTILLKPSSKIGIRGSLIGTITGAIVYGSVAGTSINIGAAIAVGLAAGALSAVYFEKVYPNINGEKIRDTFGLGSIWIVAFLGTFLIAPTVLKTYYNYSVDLPTLYPQNTPPSTYIISNLDVAGWALVYVGVSIAIALLGGLVMGIVLKLLARDNSRNFDDGEYFMLSAYGLRIVTGNVPD
;
A
#
# COMPACT_ATOMS: atom_id res chain seq x y z
N MET A 1 -19.18 32.24 3.46
CA MET A 1 -18.02 31.38 3.75
C MET A 1 -16.85 31.97 2.97
N TYR A 2 -15.94 32.67 3.65
CA TYR A 2 -14.90 33.46 2.99
C TYR A 2 -13.79 32.55 2.47
N THR A 3 -13.56 32.58 1.15
CA THR A 3 -12.39 31.99 0.52
C THR A 3 -11.18 32.84 0.90
N VAL A 4 -10.41 32.40 1.90
CA VAL A 4 -9.10 32.99 2.18
C VAL A 4 -8.19 32.65 1.01
N LYS A 5 -8.07 33.57 0.05
CA LYS A 5 -6.98 33.55 -0.92
C LYS A 5 -5.69 33.84 -0.14
N TYR A 6 -4.89 32.82 0.12
CA TYR A 6 -3.52 33.03 0.55
C TYR A 6 -2.75 33.65 -0.62
N SER A 7 -2.70 34.98 -0.66
CA SER A 7 -1.67 35.69 -1.42
C SER A 7 -0.37 35.45 -0.66
N LEU A 8 0.40 34.46 -1.09
CA LEU A 8 1.77 34.23 -0.60
C LEU A 8 2.68 35.32 -1.14
N THR A 9 2.53 36.52 -0.58
CA THR A 9 3.50 37.61 -0.73
C THR A 9 4.41 37.58 0.49
N SER A 10 5.22 36.54 0.63
CA SER A 10 6.42 36.63 1.47
C SER A 10 7.54 35.79 0.88
N SER A 11 8.64 36.49 0.63
CA SER A 11 9.93 36.04 0.17
C SER A 11 10.66 35.17 1.22
N SER A 12 10.05 34.06 1.66
CA SER A 12 10.82 32.94 2.18
C SER A 12 11.01 31.97 1.02
N SER A 13 12.27 31.63 0.73
CA SER A 13 12.65 30.82 -0.42
C SER A 13 11.76 29.58 -0.53
N ILE A 14 11.37 29.23 -1.75
CA ILE A 14 10.67 27.96 -2.09
C ILE A 14 11.40 26.75 -1.47
N GLU A 15 12.71 26.87 -1.22
CA GLU A 15 13.53 25.90 -0.49
C GLU A 15 13.09 25.69 0.98
N THR A 16 12.66 26.73 1.68
CA THR A 16 12.23 26.62 3.10
C THR A 16 10.91 25.85 3.24
N GLN A 17 10.00 25.97 2.26
CA GLN A 17 8.77 25.17 2.21
C GLN A 17 9.05 23.70 1.84
N ARG A 18 10.15 23.42 1.11
CA ARG A 18 10.57 22.05 0.75
C ARG A 18 11.22 21.29 1.91
N SER A 19 11.79 21.97 2.89
CA SER A 19 12.48 21.33 4.03
C SER A 19 11.57 20.41 4.86
N TYR A 20 10.26 20.64 4.85
CA TYR A 20 9.30 19.92 5.70
C TYR A 20 8.47 18.86 4.98
N ILE A 21 8.56 18.73 3.65
CA ILE A 21 7.74 17.79 2.87
C ILE A 21 7.95 16.33 3.29
N TRP A 22 9.19 15.99 3.67
CA TRP A 22 9.54 14.67 4.19
C TRP A 22 8.96 14.43 5.58
N GLN A 23 8.92 15.46 6.42
CA GLN A 23 8.35 15.37 7.78
C GLN A 23 6.83 15.23 7.71
N GLU A 24 6.17 16.02 6.86
CA GLU A 24 4.72 15.94 6.62
C GLU A 24 4.31 14.59 6.04
N GLY A 25 5.08 14.08 5.07
CA GLY A 25 4.85 12.76 4.49
C GLY A 25 4.96 11.64 5.52
N PHE A 26 6.00 11.65 6.35
CA PHE A 26 6.18 10.65 7.41
C PHE A 26 5.04 10.69 8.44
N ILE A 27 4.67 11.88 8.91
CA ILE A 27 3.57 12.03 9.89
C ILE A 27 2.25 11.56 9.27
N SER A 28 1.98 11.91 8.02
CA SER A 28 0.76 11.50 7.33
C SER A 28 0.68 9.98 7.16
N ILE A 29 1.80 9.33 6.81
CA ILE A 29 1.88 7.87 6.74
C ILE A 29 1.60 7.25 8.11
N PHE A 30 2.23 7.75 9.17
CA PHE A 30 2.03 7.24 10.53
C PHE A 30 0.57 7.34 11.00
N ILE A 31 -0.08 8.46 10.73
CA ILE A 31 -1.50 8.68 11.04
C ILE A 31 -2.37 7.72 10.22
N THR A 32 -2.07 7.55 8.94
CA THR A 32 -2.81 6.64 8.06
C THR A 32 -2.68 5.18 8.53
N MET A 33 -1.49 4.76 8.97
CA MET A 33 -1.28 3.43 9.56
C MET A 33 -2.09 3.22 10.82
N SER A 34 -2.10 4.23 11.70
CA SER A 34 -2.84 4.21 12.96
C SER A 34 -4.36 4.15 12.73
N ALA A 35 -4.88 4.95 11.80
CA ALA A 35 -6.28 4.87 11.38
C ALA A 35 -6.62 3.51 10.76
N SER A 36 -5.72 2.97 9.92
CA SER A 36 -5.89 1.66 9.28
C SER A 36 -5.99 0.52 10.28
N ILE A 37 -5.13 0.46 11.29
CA ILE A 37 -5.19 -0.62 12.28
C ILE A 37 -6.45 -0.53 13.16
N ILE A 38 -6.89 0.68 13.52
CA ILE A 38 -8.14 0.89 14.26
C ILE A 38 -9.32 0.35 13.45
N ALA A 39 -9.46 0.78 12.19
CA ALA A 39 -10.55 0.32 11.32
C ALA A 39 -10.48 -1.18 11.05
N HIS A 40 -9.27 -1.73 10.87
CA HIS A 40 -9.09 -3.16 10.68
C HIS A 40 -9.63 -3.95 11.87
N TYR A 41 -9.23 -3.61 13.10
CA TYR A 41 -9.73 -4.30 14.29
C TYR A 41 -11.22 -4.11 14.50
N SER A 42 -11.73 -2.88 14.36
CA SER A 42 -13.16 -2.61 14.49
C SER A 42 -13.97 -3.46 13.51
N LEU A 43 -13.56 -3.52 12.24
CA LEU A 43 -14.32 -4.27 11.25
C LEU A 43 -14.12 -5.78 11.36
N THR A 44 -12.95 -6.27 11.76
CA THR A 44 -12.74 -7.70 12.04
C THR A 44 -13.65 -8.18 13.15
N ILE A 45 -13.82 -7.39 14.22
CA ILE A 45 -14.77 -7.71 15.30
C ILE A 45 -16.22 -7.70 14.77
N LEU A 46 -16.58 -6.74 13.92
CA LEU A 46 -17.93 -6.67 13.36
C LEU A 46 -18.24 -7.82 12.40
N LEU A 47 -17.28 -8.21 11.56
CA LEU A 47 -17.44 -9.30 10.58
C LEU A 47 -17.39 -10.67 11.25
N LYS A 48 -16.65 -10.80 12.36
CA LYS A 48 -16.48 -12.06 13.07
C LYS A 48 -16.47 -11.88 14.60
N PRO A 49 -17.64 -11.59 15.21
CA PRO A 49 -17.75 -11.18 16.62
C PRO A 49 -17.21 -12.17 17.64
N SER A 50 -17.19 -13.46 17.31
CA SER A 50 -16.77 -14.54 18.22
C SER A 50 -15.37 -15.09 17.92
N SER A 51 -14.66 -14.55 16.93
CA SER A 51 -13.34 -15.04 16.55
C SER A 51 -12.22 -14.23 17.21
N LYS A 52 -11.16 -14.94 17.56
CA LYS A 52 -9.88 -14.29 17.89
C LYS A 52 -9.37 -13.57 16.66
N ILE A 53 -8.76 -12.41 16.88
CA ILE A 53 -8.16 -11.61 15.82
C ILE A 53 -6.83 -12.29 15.41
N GLY A 54 -6.67 -12.53 14.11
CA GLY A 54 -5.44 -13.11 13.58
C GLY A 54 -4.29 -12.08 13.58
N ILE A 55 -3.13 -12.48 14.10
CA ILE A 55 -1.91 -11.65 14.10
C ILE A 55 -1.51 -11.24 12.68
N ARG A 56 -1.68 -12.15 11.71
CA ARG A 56 -1.37 -11.88 10.29
C ARG A 56 -2.19 -10.72 9.73
N GLY A 57 -3.50 -10.75 9.94
CA GLY A 57 -4.41 -9.68 9.50
C GLY A 57 -4.07 -8.35 10.16
N SER A 58 -3.71 -8.38 11.46
CA SER A 58 -3.24 -7.20 12.19
C SER A 58 -1.99 -6.56 11.58
N LEU A 59 -0.95 -7.36 11.32
CA LEU A 59 0.29 -6.87 10.73
C LEU A 59 0.06 -6.25 9.36
N ILE A 60 -0.71 -6.94 8.52
CA ILE A 60 -1.00 -6.45 7.17
C ILE A 60 -1.93 -5.23 7.22
N GLY A 61 -3.00 -5.27 8.01
CA GLY A 61 -3.91 -4.15 8.23
C GLY A 61 -3.23 -2.88 8.73
N THR A 62 -2.14 -3.00 9.49
CA THR A 62 -1.33 -1.83 9.91
C THR A 62 -0.60 -1.19 8.72
N ILE A 63 0.06 -2.00 7.89
CA ILE A 63 0.86 -1.49 6.74
C ILE A 63 -0.01 -1.08 5.55
N THR A 64 -1.23 -1.63 5.41
CA THR A 64 -2.15 -1.32 4.31
C THR A 64 -2.42 0.18 4.20
N GLY A 65 -2.59 0.89 5.31
CA GLY A 65 -2.78 2.34 5.31
C GLY A 65 -1.60 3.08 4.67
N ALA A 66 -0.37 2.72 5.04
CA ALA A 66 0.84 3.30 4.44
C ALA A 66 0.93 3.03 2.94
N ILE A 67 0.56 1.82 2.50
CA ILE A 67 0.61 1.43 1.09
C ILE A 67 -0.34 2.27 0.24
N VAL A 68 -1.58 2.50 0.70
CA VAL A 68 -2.56 3.30 -0.06
C VAL A 68 -2.14 4.75 -0.15
N TYR A 69 -1.73 5.34 0.97
CA TYR A 69 -1.47 6.78 1.05
C TYR A 69 -0.05 7.16 0.62
N GLY A 70 0.87 6.20 0.51
CA GLY A 70 2.27 6.43 0.18
C GLY A 70 2.48 7.21 -1.12
N SER A 71 1.63 6.99 -2.13
CA SER A 71 1.69 7.71 -3.42
C SER A 71 1.38 9.20 -3.32
N VAL A 72 0.65 9.63 -2.28
CA VAL A 72 0.20 11.02 -2.07
C VAL A 72 0.75 11.64 -0.79
N ALA A 73 1.52 10.91 0.00
CA ALA A 73 1.98 11.34 1.31
C ALA A 73 2.80 12.65 1.25
N GLY A 74 3.61 12.83 0.22
CA GLY A 74 4.39 14.05 0.03
C GLY A 74 3.63 15.22 -0.62
N THR A 75 2.41 15.00 -1.11
CA THR A 75 1.63 16.02 -1.84
C THR A 75 0.34 16.42 -1.14
N SER A 76 -0.21 15.54 -0.29
CA SER A 76 -1.48 15.77 0.40
C SER A 76 -1.24 16.36 1.78
N ILE A 77 -1.51 17.66 1.91
CA ILE A 77 -1.40 18.41 3.18
C ILE A 77 -2.59 18.20 4.12
N ASN A 78 -3.62 17.45 3.70
CA ASN A 78 -4.85 17.29 4.46
C ASN A 78 -4.80 16.03 5.36
N ILE A 79 -4.62 16.25 6.67
CA ILE A 79 -4.63 15.20 7.69
C ILE A 79 -5.96 14.43 7.77
N GLY A 80 -7.09 15.09 7.50
CA GLY A 80 -8.40 14.45 7.47
C GLY A 80 -8.53 13.46 6.31
N ALA A 81 -7.93 13.79 5.16
CA ALA A 81 -7.85 12.85 4.03
C ALA A 81 -6.97 11.63 4.37
N ALA A 82 -5.85 11.83 5.06
CA ALA A 82 -5.00 10.75 5.54
C ALA A 82 -5.76 9.79 6.47
N ILE A 83 -6.50 10.33 7.44
CA ILE A 83 -7.32 9.52 8.35
C ILE A 83 -8.41 8.77 7.59
N ALA A 84 -9.16 9.44 6.70
CA ALA A 84 -10.24 8.81 5.94
C ALA A 84 -9.75 7.67 5.05
N VAL A 85 -8.64 7.89 4.33
CA VAL A 85 -8.01 6.87 3.49
C VAL A 85 -7.48 5.71 4.34
N GLY A 86 -6.88 6.01 5.50
CA GLY A 86 -6.42 4.99 6.44
C GLY A 86 -7.56 4.12 6.95
N LEU A 87 -8.66 4.72 7.43
CA LEU A 87 -9.84 3.99 7.87
C LEU A 87 -10.41 3.11 6.76
N ALA A 88 -10.54 3.64 5.54
CA ALA A 88 -11.04 2.88 4.39
C ALA A 88 -10.11 1.71 4.01
N ALA A 89 -8.79 1.93 4.02
CA ALA A 89 -7.80 0.90 3.75
C ALA A 89 -7.82 -0.22 4.79
N GLY A 90 -7.89 0.14 6.07
CA GLY A 90 -7.99 -0.81 7.18
C GLY A 90 -9.26 -1.66 7.12
N ALA A 91 -10.39 -1.03 6.83
CA ALA A 91 -11.66 -1.69 6.57
C ALA A 91 -11.56 -2.67 5.39
N LEU A 92 -11.01 -2.25 4.26
CA LEU A 92 -10.84 -3.12 3.10
C LEU A 92 -9.94 -4.33 3.42
N SER A 93 -8.86 -4.11 4.17
CA SER A 93 -7.96 -5.19 4.62
C SER A 93 -8.70 -6.20 5.50
N ALA A 94 -9.53 -5.74 6.44
CA ALA A 94 -10.35 -6.64 7.26
C ALA A 94 -11.34 -7.46 6.43
N VAL A 95 -12.03 -6.84 5.46
CA VAL A 95 -12.90 -7.56 4.53
C VAL A 95 -12.13 -8.60 3.72
N TYR A 96 -10.93 -8.24 3.25
CA TYR A 96 -10.09 -9.17 2.49
C TYR A 96 -9.74 -10.40 3.31
N PHE A 97 -9.20 -10.24 4.52
CA PHE A 97 -8.77 -11.38 5.33
C PHE A 97 -9.92 -12.25 5.81
N GLU A 98 -11.08 -11.67 6.10
CA GLU A 98 -12.22 -12.45 6.62
C GLU A 98 -13.06 -13.10 5.51
N LYS A 99 -13.13 -12.51 4.31
CA LYS A 99 -14.00 -13.02 3.23
C LYS A 99 -13.26 -13.49 1.99
N VAL A 100 -12.25 -12.74 1.54
CA VAL A 100 -11.62 -12.98 0.23
C VAL A 100 -10.49 -14.00 0.35
N TYR A 101 -9.63 -13.83 1.35
CA TYR A 101 -8.49 -14.69 1.64
C TYR A 101 -8.84 -16.18 1.82
N PRO A 102 -9.86 -16.59 2.61
CA PRO A 102 -10.23 -18.00 2.72
C PRO A 102 -10.74 -18.57 1.39
N ASN A 103 -11.43 -17.76 0.58
CA ASN A 103 -11.94 -18.20 -0.72
C ASN A 103 -10.80 -18.41 -1.72
N ILE A 104 -9.87 -17.46 -1.81
CA ILE A 104 -8.69 -17.58 -2.71
C ILE A 104 -7.89 -18.83 -2.36
N ASN A 105 -7.58 -19.04 -1.08
CA ASN A 105 -6.79 -20.18 -0.64
C ASN A 105 -7.55 -21.51 -0.66
N GLY A 106 -8.88 -21.49 -0.83
CA GLY A 106 -9.68 -22.67 -1.11
C GLY A 106 -9.58 -23.15 -2.56
N GLU A 107 -9.06 -22.31 -3.46
CA GLU A 107 -8.88 -22.62 -4.88
C GLU A 107 -7.46 -23.12 -5.21
N LYS A 108 -7.15 -23.25 -6.51
CA LYS A 108 -5.81 -23.66 -6.99
C LYS A 108 -4.74 -22.57 -6.81
N ILE A 109 -5.13 -21.35 -6.46
CA ILE A 109 -4.23 -20.23 -6.22
C ILE A 109 -3.92 -20.19 -4.73
N ARG A 110 -2.63 -20.26 -4.36
CA ARG A 110 -2.20 -20.20 -2.96
C ARG A 110 -1.55 -18.85 -2.68
N ASP A 111 -2.22 -18.04 -1.89
CA ASP A 111 -1.68 -16.82 -1.28
C ASP A 111 -1.34 -17.12 0.19
N THR A 112 -0.13 -17.61 0.44
CA THR A 112 0.33 -18.02 1.77
C THR A 112 0.40 -16.87 2.76
N PHE A 113 0.72 -15.66 2.30
CA PHE A 113 0.96 -14.51 3.17
C PHE A 113 -0.18 -13.49 3.18
N GLY A 114 -1.09 -13.53 2.21
CA GLY A 114 -2.13 -12.51 2.05
C GLY A 114 -1.67 -11.32 1.20
N LEU A 115 -0.69 -11.51 0.31
CA LEU A 115 -0.12 -10.45 -0.52
C LEU A 115 -1.13 -9.87 -1.51
N GLY A 116 -2.20 -10.60 -1.84
CA GLY A 116 -3.27 -10.07 -2.68
C GLY A 116 -3.93 -8.83 -2.06
N SER A 117 -4.04 -8.75 -0.73
CA SER A 117 -4.55 -7.54 -0.06
C SER A 117 -3.68 -6.32 -0.34
N ILE A 118 -2.35 -6.49 -0.25
CA ILE A 118 -1.34 -5.46 -0.50
C ILE A 118 -1.42 -5.00 -1.95
N TRP A 119 -1.55 -5.93 -2.90
CA TRP A 119 -1.67 -5.59 -4.30
C TRP A 119 -2.95 -4.77 -4.59
N ILE A 120 -4.09 -5.19 -4.06
CA ILE A 120 -5.37 -4.46 -4.21
C ILE A 120 -5.23 -3.03 -3.67
N VAL A 121 -4.67 -2.86 -2.48
CA VAL A 121 -4.58 -1.53 -1.87
C VAL A 121 -3.51 -0.64 -2.52
N ALA A 122 -2.40 -1.21 -2.98
CA ALA A 122 -1.40 -0.49 -3.76
C ALA A 122 -1.98 -0.01 -5.10
N PHE A 123 -2.78 -0.86 -5.75
CA PHE A 123 -3.50 -0.50 -6.96
C PHE A 123 -4.49 0.62 -6.70
N LEU A 124 -5.32 0.54 -5.65
CA LEU A 124 -6.26 1.61 -5.29
C LEU A 124 -5.55 2.93 -4.97
N GLY A 125 -4.45 2.87 -4.21
CA GLY A 125 -3.65 4.04 -3.88
C GLY A 125 -3.12 4.77 -5.12
N THR A 126 -2.55 4.03 -6.05
CA THR A 126 -1.86 4.62 -7.21
C THR A 126 -2.80 4.93 -8.37
N PHE A 127 -3.85 4.11 -8.58
CA PHE A 127 -4.78 4.26 -9.70
C PHE A 127 -5.98 5.16 -9.38
N LEU A 128 -6.46 5.18 -8.12
CA LEU A 128 -7.62 5.99 -7.74
C LEU A 128 -7.24 7.17 -6.85
N ILE A 129 -6.55 6.94 -5.74
CA ILE A 129 -6.29 7.99 -4.75
C ILE A 129 -5.35 9.06 -5.33
N ALA A 130 -4.21 8.69 -5.89
CA ALA A 130 -3.24 9.64 -6.43
C ALA A 130 -3.82 10.56 -7.53
N PRO A 131 -4.47 10.05 -8.59
CA PRO A 131 -5.09 10.91 -9.61
C PRO A 131 -6.22 11.78 -9.05
N THR A 132 -7.01 11.25 -8.09
CA THR A 132 -8.10 12.02 -7.46
C THR A 132 -7.56 13.19 -6.65
N VAL A 133 -6.50 12.98 -5.89
CA VAL A 133 -5.82 14.03 -5.12
C VAL A 133 -5.26 15.10 -6.06
N LEU A 134 -4.52 14.68 -7.11
CA LEU A 134 -3.94 15.60 -8.10
C LEU A 134 -5.02 16.43 -8.83
N LYS A 135 -6.12 15.79 -9.25
CA LYS A 135 -7.26 16.47 -9.88
C LYS A 135 -7.94 17.46 -8.93
N THR A 136 -8.04 17.11 -7.66
CA THR A 136 -8.63 17.99 -6.64
C THR A 136 -7.78 19.24 -6.45
N TYR A 137 -6.46 19.10 -6.31
CA TYR A 137 -5.54 20.23 -6.21
C TYR A 137 -5.53 21.11 -7.48
N TYR A 138 -5.65 20.50 -8.66
CA TYR A 138 -5.85 21.23 -9.92
C TYR A 138 -7.11 22.11 -9.88
N ASN A 139 -8.26 21.56 -9.46
CA ASN A 139 -9.52 22.30 -9.40
C ASN A 139 -9.49 23.47 -8.40
N TYR A 140 -8.71 23.33 -7.32
CA TYR A 140 -8.53 24.40 -6.34
C TYR A 140 -7.44 25.42 -6.70
N SER A 141 -6.78 25.28 -7.86
CA SER A 141 -5.67 26.14 -8.30
C SER A 141 -4.53 26.20 -7.26
N VAL A 142 -4.26 25.06 -6.62
CA VAL A 142 -3.15 24.91 -5.68
C VAL A 142 -2.00 24.25 -6.40
N ASP A 143 -0.90 24.98 -6.52
CA ASP A 143 0.34 24.47 -7.11
C ASP A 143 1.02 23.51 -6.12
N LEU A 144 1.20 22.26 -6.54
CA LEU A 144 1.90 21.30 -5.71
C LEU A 144 3.41 21.59 -5.73
N PRO A 145 4.09 21.49 -4.57
CA PRO A 145 5.51 21.84 -4.43
C PRO A 145 6.45 20.97 -5.29
N THR A 146 5.95 19.85 -5.82
CA THR A 146 6.67 18.89 -6.66
C THR A 146 6.75 19.29 -8.14
N LEU A 147 6.03 20.33 -8.58
CA LEU A 147 5.89 20.66 -10.01
C LEU A 147 6.72 21.85 -10.49
N TYR A 148 7.41 22.57 -9.60
CA TYR A 148 8.31 23.64 -10.02
C TYR A 148 9.69 23.08 -10.39
N PRO A 149 10.11 23.17 -11.67
CA PRO A 149 11.45 22.81 -12.07
C PRO A 149 12.44 23.82 -11.47
N GLN A 150 13.39 23.33 -10.67
CA GLN A 150 14.32 24.18 -9.90
C GLN A 150 15.26 25.03 -10.78
N ASN A 151 15.34 24.77 -12.09
CA ASN A 151 16.38 25.33 -12.96
C ASN A 151 15.87 25.95 -14.27
N THR A 152 14.57 26.22 -14.40
CA THR A 152 14.02 26.88 -15.61
C THR A 152 13.36 28.20 -15.25
N PRO A 153 13.55 29.26 -16.08
CA PRO A 153 12.81 30.50 -15.93
C PRO A 153 11.30 30.21 -15.80
N PRO A 154 10.57 30.92 -14.93
CA PRO A 154 9.18 30.64 -14.54
C PRO A 154 8.16 30.65 -15.70
N SER A 155 8.61 30.91 -16.93
CA SER A 155 7.81 31.05 -18.14
C SER A 155 7.88 29.86 -19.12
N THR A 156 8.70 28.83 -18.89
CA THR A 156 9.04 27.89 -19.99
C THR A 156 8.37 26.53 -19.92
N TYR A 157 8.03 25.99 -18.75
CA TYR A 157 7.28 24.71 -18.66
C TYR A 157 6.62 24.55 -17.27
N ILE A 158 5.33 24.87 -17.16
CA ILE A 158 4.52 24.53 -15.99
C ILE A 158 3.88 23.16 -16.29
N ILE A 159 4.37 22.10 -15.66
CA ILE A 159 3.74 20.78 -15.77
C ILE A 159 2.44 20.86 -14.94
N SER A 160 1.30 20.56 -15.56
CA SER A 160 0.02 20.57 -14.83
C SER A 160 -0.07 19.37 -13.89
N ASN A 161 -0.72 19.56 -12.73
CA ASN A 161 -1.14 18.47 -11.83
C ASN A 161 -1.84 17.33 -12.60
N LEU A 162 -2.58 17.68 -13.67
CA LEU A 162 -3.30 16.73 -14.51
C LEU A 162 -2.37 15.90 -15.39
N ASP A 163 -1.29 16.49 -15.91
CA ASP A 163 -0.30 15.78 -16.74
C ASP A 163 0.46 14.75 -15.89
N VAL A 164 0.81 15.13 -14.65
CA VAL A 164 1.45 14.21 -13.70
C VAL A 164 0.52 13.07 -13.29
N ALA A 165 -0.78 13.32 -13.15
CA ALA A 165 -1.75 12.25 -12.92
C ALA A 165 -1.78 11.27 -14.10
N GLY A 166 -1.72 11.77 -15.34
CA GLY A 166 -1.61 10.95 -16.54
C GLY A 166 -0.34 10.09 -16.55
N TRP A 167 0.81 10.68 -16.21
CA TRP A 167 2.08 9.95 -16.14
C TRP A 167 2.09 8.88 -15.05
N ALA A 168 1.50 9.16 -13.89
CA ALA A 168 1.35 8.18 -12.81
C ALA A 168 0.61 6.92 -13.28
N LEU A 169 -0.46 7.08 -14.06
CA LEU A 169 -1.22 5.95 -14.62
C LEU A 169 -0.40 5.13 -15.63
N VAL A 170 0.41 5.80 -16.47
CA VAL A 170 1.33 5.11 -17.39
C VAL A 170 2.36 4.30 -16.60
N TYR A 171 2.94 4.86 -15.53
CA TYR A 171 3.90 4.14 -14.69
C TYR A 171 3.28 2.94 -13.98
N VAL A 172 2.02 3.02 -13.55
CA VAL A 172 1.28 1.86 -13.03
C VAL A 172 1.17 0.76 -14.09
N GLY A 173 0.77 1.12 -15.31
CA GLY A 173 0.64 0.17 -16.42
C GLY A 173 1.96 -0.55 -16.73
N VAL A 174 3.06 0.20 -16.81
CA VAL A 174 4.40 -0.36 -17.02
C VAL A 174 4.81 -1.28 -15.87
N SER A 175 4.52 -0.89 -14.63
CA SER A 175 4.83 -1.70 -13.44
C SER A 175 4.07 -3.03 -13.42
N ILE A 176 2.78 -3.01 -13.78
CA ILE A 176 1.96 -4.24 -13.89
C ILE A 176 2.51 -5.14 -15.00
N ALA A 177 2.86 -4.58 -16.16
CA ALA A 177 3.41 -5.35 -17.28
C ALA A 177 4.72 -6.06 -16.87
N ILE A 178 5.64 -5.34 -16.23
CA ILE A 178 6.90 -5.91 -15.74
C ILE A 178 6.64 -6.98 -14.67
N ALA A 179 5.73 -6.73 -13.72
CA ALA A 179 5.42 -7.68 -12.65
C ALA A 179 4.82 -8.99 -13.19
N LEU A 180 3.88 -8.91 -14.14
CA LEU A 180 3.25 -10.09 -14.74
C LEU A 180 4.22 -10.87 -15.62
N LEU A 181 4.96 -10.19 -16.50
CA LEU A 181 5.94 -10.84 -17.38
C LEU A 181 7.10 -11.43 -16.57
N GLY A 182 7.65 -10.67 -15.62
CA GLY A 182 8.73 -11.13 -14.74
C GLY A 182 8.30 -12.29 -13.86
N GLY A 183 7.11 -12.20 -13.24
CA GLY A 183 6.54 -13.28 -12.43
C GLY A 183 6.27 -14.55 -13.24
N LEU A 184 5.77 -14.42 -14.47
CA LEU A 184 5.52 -15.56 -15.36
C LEU A 184 6.83 -16.23 -15.79
N VAL A 185 7.82 -15.46 -16.26
CA VAL A 185 9.12 -16.00 -16.68
C VAL A 185 9.80 -16.69 -15.51
N MET A 186 9.86 -16.04 -14.34
CA MET A 186 10.44 -16.65 -13.14
C MET A 186 9.67 -17.90 -12.70
N GLY A 187 8.34 -17.87 -12.76
CA GLY A 187 7.49 -19.02 -12.43
C GLY A 187 7.76 -20.23 -13.34
N ILE A 188 7.97 -20.02 -14.64
CA ILE A 188 8.35 -21.08 -15.58
C ILE A 188 9.74 -21.62 -15.25
N VAL A 189 10.73 -20.73 -15.02
CA VAL A 189 12.10 -21.13 -14.67
C VAL A 189 12.12 -21.96 -13.40
N LEU A 190 11.44 -21.51 -12.34
CA LEU A 190 11.33 -22.25 -11.08
C LEU A 190 10.60 -23.57 -11.28
N LYS A 191 9.55 -23.64 -12.11
CA LYS A 191 8.86 -24.90 -12.38
C LYS A 191 9.73 -25.93 -13.11
N LEU A 192 10.67 -25.48 -13.95
CA LEU A 192 11.59 -26.37 -14.68
C LEU A 192 12.77 -26.81 -13.81
N LEU A 193 13.22 -25.96 -12.88
CA LEU A 193 14.39 -26.21 -12.04
C LEU A 193 14.03 -26.85 -10.68
N ALA A 194 12.87 -26.52 -10.12
CA ALA A 194 12.44 -27.06 -8.83
C ALA A 194 12.07 -28.53 -9.00
N ARG A 195 12.88 -29.38 -8.37
CA ARG A 195 12.71 -30.83 -8.35
C ARG A 195 12.23 -31.28 -6.98
N ASP A 196 11.31 -30.53 -6.39
CA ASP A 196 10.90 -30.77 -5.00
C ASP A 196 9.61 -31.57 -4.90
N ASN A 197 9.76 -32.72 -4.26
CA ASN A 197 8.70 -33.55 -3.69
C ASN A 197 8.60 -33.28 -2.17
N SER A 198 8.89 -32.04 -1.76
CA SER A 198 9.00 -31.61 -0.37
C SER A 198 7.63 -31.39 0.26
N ARG A 199 7.46 -31.77 1.53
CA ARG A 199 6.27 -31.36 2.29
C ARG A 199 6.27 -29.85 2.47
N ASN A 200 5.24 -29.19 1.93
CA ASN A 200 5.07 -27.75 2.08
C ASN A 200 5.00 -27.38 3.57
N PHE A 201 5.77 -26.37 3.98
CA PHE A 201 5.82 -25.81 5.34
C PHE A 201 6.44 -26.73 6.42
N ASP A 202 7.33 -27.65 6.03
CA ASP A 202 8.14 -28.44 6.96
C ASP A 202 9.62 -28.05 6.90
N ASP A 203 10.12 -27.48 7.99
CA ASP A 203 11.52 -27.08 8.14
C ASP A 203 12.47 -28.30 8.23
N GLY A 204 11.95 -29.49 8.54
CA GLY A 204 12.76 -30.69 8.75
C GLY A 204 13.49 -31.22 7.52
N GLU A 205 13.06 -30.83 6.31
CA GLU A 205 13.73 -31.22 5.07
C GLU A 205 14.96 -30.34 4.77
N TYR A 206 15.02 -29.12 5.32
CA TYR A 206 16.09 -28.16 5.09
C TYR A 206 17.02 -27.99 6.29
N PHE A 207 16.52 -28.21 7.50
CA PHE A 207 17.27 -28.06 8.73
C PHE A 207 17.46 -29.42 9.42
N MET A 208 18.68 -29.71 9.90
CA MET A 208 18.97 -30.88 10.72
C MET A 208 18.41 -30.72 12.15
N LEU A 209 17.09 -30.66 12.29
CA LEU A 209 16.40 -30.45 13.57
C LEU A 209 16.75 -31.53 14.60
N SER A 210 16.97 -32.76 14.13
CA SER A 210 17.36 -33.91 14.97
C SER A 210 18.72 -33.70 15.66
N ALA A 211 19.64 -32.96 15.05
CA ALA A 211 20.95 -32.66 15.62
C ALA A 211 20.88 -31.69 16.82
N TYR A 212 19.79 -30.93 16.93
CA TYR A 212 19.54 -29.98 18.02
C TYR A 212 18.51 -30.49 19.03
N GLY A 213 18.15 -31.78 18.99
CA GLY A 213 17.15 -32.37 19.89
C GLY A 213 15.72 -31.90 19.64
N LEU A 214 15.46 -31.19 18.53
CA LEU A 214 14.13 -30.76 18.13
C LEU A 214 13.49 -31.88 17.30
N ARG A 215 12.41 -32.48 17.81
CA ARG A 215 11.61 -33.47 17.08
C ARG A 215 10.46 -32.81 16.33
N ILE A 216 10.24 -33.27 15.10
CA ILE A 216 9.00 -33.02 14.36
C ILE A 216 7.87 -33.73 15.13
N VAL A 217 6.96 -32.97 15.71
CA VAL A 217 5.71 -33.51 16.25
C VAL A 217 4.83 -33.84 15.05
N THR A 218 4.97 -35.04 14.51
CA THR A 218 4.03 -35.57 13.52
C THR A 218 2.72 -35.89 14.25
N GLY A 219 1.90 -34.87 14.48
CA GLY A 219 0.51 -35.05 14.87
C GLY A 219 -0.23 -35.65 13.69
N ASN A 220 -0.66 -36.91 13.80
CA ASN A 220 -1.73 -37.43 12.97
C ASN A 220 -2.97 -36.56 13.23
N VAL A 221 -3.22 -35.60 12.35
CA VAL A 221 -4.54 -34.97 12.25
C VAL A 221 -5.39 -35.97 11.48
N PRO A 222 -6.43 -36.58 12.09
CA PRO A 222 -7.35 -37.43 11.36
C PRO A 222 -8.07 -36.63 10.27
N ASP A 223 -8.25 -37.27 9.12
CA ASP A 223 -8.81 -36.73 7.87
C ASP A 223 -10.14 -35.96 8.04
#